data_AF-A0A7C3D3J8-F1
#
_entry.id   AF-A0A7C3D3J8-F1
#
_cell.length_a   1.000
_cell.length_b   1.000
_cell.length_c   1.000
_cell.angle_alpha   90.00
_cell.angle_beta   90.00
_cell.angle_gamma   90.00
#
_symmetry.space_group_name_H-M   'P 1'
#
loop_
_entity.id
_entity.type
_entity.pdbx_description
1 polymer ?
#
loop_
_entity_poly.entity_id
_entity_poly.type
_entity_poly.pdbx_seq_one_letter_code
_entity_poly.pdbx_strand_id
1 'polypeptide(L)'
;MDGIDKDFMTAPNTQHAIRNTNWFPETAVLLIAAIFRIISLQDVPPGLSQDEVLNADIVSFIRQGQPALFFREGFGHEPLYHYWSVPFQALLGDNFLSIRL
;
A
#
# COMPACT_ATOMS: atom_id res chain seq x y z
N MET A 1 -53.07 -47.16 7.16
CA MET A 1 -51.84 -46.64 6.52
C MET A 1 -52.10 -45.17 6.24
N ASP A 2 -51.99 -44.34 7.27
CA ASP A 2 -52.45 -42.94 7.23
C ASP A 2 -51.57 -42.11 8.18
N GLY A 3 -50.35 -41.81 7.77
CA GLY A 3 -49.40 -41.17 8.70
C GLY A 3 -47.97 -41.03 8.24
N ILE A 4 -47.71 -40.93 6.94
CA ILE A 4 -46.40 -40.58 6.40
C ILE A 4 -46.68 -39.57 5.26
N ASP A 5 -45.91 -38.50 5.17
CA ASP A 5 -45.93 -37.48 4.09
C ASP A 5 -46.82 -36.22 4.23
N LYS A 6 -46.99 -35.65 5.43
CA LYS A 6 -47.35 -34.22 5.53
C LYS A 6 -46.26 -33.34 6.12
N ASP A 7 -45.37 -33.92 6.94
CA ASP A 7 -44.33 -33.17 7.64
C ASP A 7 -43.08 -32.93 6.77
N PHE A 8 -42.97 -33.59 5.61
CA PHE A 8 -41.87 -33.40 4.66
C PHE A 8 -42.03 -32.19 3.73
N MET A 9 -43.21 -31.55 3.69
CA MET A 9 -43.47 -30.41 2.79
C MET A 9 -43.19 -29.04 3.40
N THR A 10 -42.73 -28.94 4.64
CA THR A 10 -42.31 -27.67 5.25
C THR A 10 -40.82 -27.67 5.53
N ALA A 11 -40.00 -27.75 4.47
CA ALA A 11 -38.61 -27.34 4.59
C ALA A 11 -38.57 -25.85 4.98
N PRO A 12 -37.81 -25.44 6.01
CA PRO A 12 -37.63 -24.02 6.30
C PRO A 12 -36.95 -23.38 5.10
N ASN A 13 -37.70 -22.56 4.35
CA ASN A 13 -37.16 -21.67 3.33
C ASN A 13 -36.24 -20.67 4.04
N THR A 14 -35.00 -21.11 4.24
CA THR A 14 -33.96 -20.31 4.85
C THR A 14 -33.50 -19.37 3.76
N GLN A 15 -34.26 -18.27 3.57
CA GLN A 15 -33.84 -17.17 2.74
C GLN A 15 -32.50 -16.69 3.31
N HIS A 16 -31.40 -17.05 2.65
CA HIS A 16 -30.10 -16.46 2.94
C HIS A 16 -30.25 -14.96 2.65
N ALA A 17 -30.49 -14.17 3.70
CA ALA A 17 -30.55 -12.73 3.61
C ALA A 17 -29.25 -12.26 2.94
N ILE A 18 -29.34 -11.76 1.70
CA ILE A 18 -28.20 -11.19 1.02
C ILE A 18 -27.81 -9.96 1.82
N ARG A 19 -26.71 -10.05 2.57
CA ARG A 19 -26.21 -8.93 3.36
C ARG A 19 -25.60 -7.94 2.38
N ASN A 20 -26.34 -6.89 2.07
CA ASN A 20 -25.83 -5.74 1.32
C ASN A 20 -24.83 -5.00 2.23
N THR A 21 -23.62 -5.55 2.33
CA THR A 21 -22.52 -4.90 3.03
C THR A 21 -22.19 -3.65 2.23
N ASN A 22 -22.44 -2.49 2.82
CA ASN A 22 -22.08 -1.22 2.22
C ASN A 22 -20.61 -0.95 2.58
N TRP A 23 -19.72 -1.05 1.60
CA TRP A 23 -18.25 -0.86 1.75
C TRP A 23 -17.83 0.62 1.72
N PHE A 24 -18.82 1.50 1.59
CA PHE A 24 -18.62 2.93 1.48
C PHE A 24 -17.89 3.55 2.69
N PRO A 25 -18.24 3.26 3.96
CA PRO A 25 -17.55 3.88 5.08
C PRO A 25 -16.09 3.42 5.18
N GLU A 26 -15.79 2.14 4.92
CA GLU A 26 -14.41 1.62 4.93
C GLU A 26 -13.58 2.30 3.83
N THR A 27 -14.15 2.41 2.63
CA THR A 27 -13.48 3.08 1.50
C THR A 27 -13.25 4.56 1.80
N ALA A 28 -14.24 5.24 2.39
CA ALA A 28 -14.12 6.64 2.75
C ALA A 28 -13.02 6.88 3.79
N VAL A 29 -12.91 6.02 4.81
CA VAL A 29 -11.85 6.10 5.81
C VAL A 29 -10.47 5.90 5.18
N LEU A 30 -10.32 4.92 4.28
CA LEU A 30 -9.05 4.69 3.57
C LEU A 30 -8.65 5.88 2.68
N LEU A 31 -9.61 6.48 1.99
CA LEU A 31 -9.36 7.66 1.15
C LEU A 31 -8.96 8.88 1.99
N ILE A 32 -9.64 9.11 3.12
CA ILE A 32 -9.28 10.19 4.05
C ILE A 32 -7.87 9.96 4.62
N ALA A 33 -7.55 8.73 5.02
CA ALA A 33 -6.22 8.37 5.50
C ALA A 33 -5.14 8.59 4.42
N ALA A 34 -5.42 8.21 3.17
CA ALA A 34 -4.52 8.43 2.04
C ALA A 34 -4.31 9.94 1.77
N ILE A 35 -5.37 10.75 1.84
CA ILE A 35 -5.29 12.20 1.68
C ILE A 35 -4.39 12.81 2.76
N PHE A 36 -4.63 12.46 4.04
CA PHE A 36 -3.78 12.98 5.12
C PHE A 36 -2.33 12.53 4.98
N ARG A 37 -2.09 11.29 4.55
CA ARG A 37 -0.74 10.78 4.29
C ARG A 37 -0.04 11.61 3.21
N ILE A 38 -0.69 11.85 2.08
CA ILE A 38 -0.09 12.57 0.94
C ILE A 38 0.12 14.05 1.24
N ILE A 39 -0.86 14.74 1.86
CA ILE A 39 -0.75 16.17 2.18
C ILE A 39 0.31 16.41 3.25
N SER A 40 0.35 15.59 4.30
CA SER A 40 1.30 15.77 5.39
C SER A 40 2.73 15.33 5.03
N LEU A 41 2.92 14.67 3.89
CA LEU A 41 4.19 14.05 3.50
C LEU A 41 5.29 15.08 3.22
N GLN A 42 4.94 16.31 2.86
CA GLN A 42 5.93 17.37 2.56
C GLN A 42 6.38 18.12 3.81
N ASP A 43 5.46 18.34 4.75
CA ASP A 43 5.69 19.26 5.87
C ASP A 43 6.08 18.56 7.18
N VAL A 44 5.85 17.24 7.30
CA VAL A 44 6.10 16.48 8.53
C VAL A 44 6.82 15.15 8.26
N PRO A 45 8.02 14.92 8.84
CA PRO A 45 8.88 15.88 9.54
C PRO A 45 9.50 16.90 8.56
N PRO A 46 9.80 18.12 9.02
CA PRO A 46 10.37 19.16 8.16
C PRO A 46 11.80 18.82 7.73
N GLY A 47 12.07 18.93 6.43
CA GLY A 47 13.36 18.61 5.82
C GLY A 47 13.56 17.13 5.52
N LEU A 48 14.67 16.80 4.86
CA LEU A 48 15.09 15.41 4.64
C LEU A 48 15.96 14.96 5.81
N SER A 49 15.61 13.81 6.36
CA SER A 49 16.50 13.08 7.26
C SER A 49 17.73 12.58 6.49
N GLN A 50 18.84 12.37 7.21
CA GLN A 50 20.08 11.88 6.62
C GLN A 50 19.86 10.53 5.88
N ASP A 51 19.02 9.67 6.45
CA ASP A 51 18.69 8.36 5.86
C ASP A 51 17.85 8.50 4.58
N GLU A 52 16.95 9.48 4.50
CA GLU A 52 16.16 9.78 3.29
C GLU A 52 17.04 10.30 2.15
N VAL A 53 18.02 11.16 2.45
CA VAL A 53 18.98 11.64 1.44
C VAL A 53 19.82 10.49 0.91
N LEU A 54 20.31 9.64 1.81
CA LEU A 54 21.14 8.50 1.44
C LEU A 54 20.38 7.48 0.58
N ASN A 55 19.09 7.26 0.88
CA ASN A 55 18.22 6.44 0.05
C ASN A 55 18.05 7.02 -1.36
N ALA A 56 17.82 8.33 -1.49
CA ALA A 56 17.70 9.00 -2.78
C ALA A 56 19.00 8.92 -3.61
N ASP A 57 20.15 9.03 -2.95
CA ASP A 57 21.46 8.93 -3.60
C ASP A 57 21.71 7.52 -4.17
N ILE A 58 21.37 6.47 -3.42
CA ILE A 58 21.44 5.07 -3.90
C ILE A 58 20.52 4.86 -5.11
N VAL A 59 19.31 5.42 -5.09
CA VAL A 59 18.39 5.31 -6.23
C VAL A 59 18.93 6.04 -7.46
N SER A 60 19.53 7.21 -7.29
CA SER A 60 20.23 7.93 -8.36
C SER A 60 21.37 7.09 -8.94
N PHE A 61 22.17 6.45 -8.09
CA PHE A 61 23.25 5.55 -8.50
C PHE A 61 22.74 4.35 -9.32
N ILE A 62 21.63 3.74 -8.90
CA ILE A 62 20.96 2.67 -9.68
C ILE A 62 20.49 3.20 -11.05
N ARG A 63 19.86 4.39 -11.08
CA ARG A 63 19.38 5.02 -12.33
C ARG A 63 20.51 5.38 -13.29
N GLN A 64 21.71 5.63 -12.79
CA GLN A 64 22.92 5.86 -13.59
C GLN A 64 23.53 4.57 -14.15
N GLY A 65 22.91 3.41 -13.93
CA GLY A 65 23.34 2.13 -14.49
C GLY A 65 24.38 1.41 -13.62
N GLN A 66 24.46 1.73 -12.33
CA GLN A 66 25.31 1.02 -11.38
C GLN A 66 24.49 0.21 -10.35
N PRO A 67 23.69 -0.79 -10.77
CA PRO A 67 22.96 -1.63 -9.84
C PRO A 67 23.93 -2.49 -9.01
N ALA A 68 23.71 -2.54 -7.69
CA ALA A 68 24.48 -3.38 -6.78
C ALA A 68 23.55 -4.30 -5.97
N LEU A 69 24.09 -5.41 -5.50
CA LEU A 69 23.42 -6.29 -4.52
C LEU A 69 23.62 -5.81 -3.08
N PHE A 70 24.69 -5.04 -2.84
CA PHE A 70 24.98 -4.40 -1.56
C PHE A 70 25.54 -3.00 -1.83
N PHE A 71 24.85 -1.97 -1.35
CA PHE A 71 25.32 -0.59 -1.42
C PHE A 71 26.16 -0.29 -0.19
N ARG A 72 27.40 0.19 -0.40
CA ARG A 72 28.35 0.43 0.70
C ARG A 72 27.99 1.70 1.47
N GLU A 73 27.38 2.63 0.75
CA GLU A 73 26.79 3.88 1.20
C GLU A 73 25.59 3.59 2.12
N GLY A 74 24.80 2.58 1.77
CA GLY A 74 23.66 2.06 2.54
C GLY A 74 24.02 1.14 3.69
N PHE A 75 25.26 1.12 4.19
CA PHE A 75 25.74 0.19 5.23
C PHE A 75 25.46 -1.31 4.95
N GLY A 76 25.24 -1.69 3.68
CA GLY A 76 24.84 -3.05 3.31
C GLY A 76 23.35 -3.37 3.50
N HIS A 77 22.49 -2.36 3.64
CA HIS A 77 21.04 -2.54 3.66
C HIS A 77 20.49 -3.20 2.40
N GLU A 78 19.34 -3.85 2.55
CA GLU A 78 18.71 -4.69 1.53
C GLU A 78 18.39 -3.89 0.24
N PRO A 79 18.86 -4.35 -0.93
CA PRO A 79 18.75 -3.57 -2.16
C PRO A 79 17.32 -3.51 -2.71
N LEU A 80 16.41 -4.38 -2.23
CA LEU A 80 15.06 -4.53 -2.74
C LEU A 80 14.23 -3.25 -2.59
N TYR A 81 14.36 -2.57 -1.44
CA TYR A 81 13.67 -1.30 -1.19
C TYR A 81 14.12 -0.23 -2.19
N HIS A 82 15.43 -0.12 -2.45
CA HIS A 82 15.97 0.82 -3.41
C HIS A 82 15.46 0.54 -4.82
N TYR A 83 15.49 -0.71 -5.29
CA TYR A 83 14.92 -1.08 -6.59
C TYR A 83 13.43 -0.77 -6.70
N TRP A 84 12.66 -0.96 -5.63
CA TRP A 84 11.23 -0.63 -5.60
C TRP A 84 10.98 0.88 -5.69
N SER A 85 11.85 1.70 -5.09
CA SER A 85 11.74 3.16 -5.11
C SER A 85 12.18 3.82 -6.43
N VAL A 86 13.03 3.14 -7.24
CA VAL A 86 13.48 3.62 -8.57
C VAL A 86 12.34 4.10 -9.48
N PRO A 87 11.26 3.33 -9.73
CA PRO A 87 10.19 3.78 -10.61
C PRO A 87 9.48 5.04 -10.09
N PHE A 88 9.32 5.20 -8.77
CA PHE A 88 8.66 6.36 -8.20
C PHE A 88 9.51 7.63 -8.39
N GLN A 89 10.82 7.56 -8.15
CA GLN A 89 11.74 8.68 -8.42
C GLN A 89 11.94 8.94 -9.92
N ALA A 90 11.93 7.89 -10.75
CA ALA A 90 12.03 8.06 -12.20
C ALA A 90 10.80 8.74 -12.82
N LEU A 91 9.60 8.47 -12.29
CA LEU A 91 8.33 9.02 -12.82
C LEU A 91 7.96 10.37 -12.21
N LEU A 92 8.20 10.56 -10.91
CA LEU A 92 7.83 11.79 -10.19
C LEU A 92 8.97 12.81 -10.16
N GLY A 93 10.20 12.41 -10.49
CA GLY A 93 11.41 13.22 -10.38
C GLY A 93 11.99 13.22 -8.96
N ASP A 94 13.06 14.00 -8.76
CA ASP A 94 13.78 14.06 -7.48
C ASP A 94 13.13 15.10 -6.56
N ASN A 95 12.09 14.69 -5.83
CA ASN A 95 11.33 15.57 -4.95
C ASN A 95 10.99 14.89 -3.62
N PHE A 96 10.52 15.66 -2.64
CA PHE A 96 10.21 15.14 -1.31
C PHE A 96 9.15 14.02 -1.31
N LEU A 97 8.22 14.04 -2.27
CA LEU A 97 7.18 13.02 -2.37
C LEU A 97 7.75 11.69 -2.90
N SER A 98 8.65 11.75 -3.87
CA SER A 98 9.20 10.55 -4.50
C SER A 98 10.22 9.82 -3.62
N ILE A 99 10.87 10.52 -2.70
CA ILE A 99 11.75 9.93 -1.69
C ILE A 99 10.93 9.22 -0.59
N ARG A 100 9.71 9.69 -0.32
CA ARG A 100 8.84 9.23 0.78
C ARG A 100 7.74 8.24 0.36
N LEU A 101 7.65 7.90 -0.93
CA LEU A 101 6.76 6.87 -1.48
C LEU A 101 7.48 5.52 -1.58
#